data_AF-A0A1C5KPE9-F1
#
_entry.id   AF-A0A1C5KPE9-F1
#
_cell.length_a   1.000
_cell.length_b   1.000
_cell.length_c   1.000
_cell.angle_alpha   90.00
_cell.angle_beta   90.00
_cell.angle_gamma   90.00
#
_symmetry.space_group_name_H-M   'P 1'
#
loop_
_entity.id
_entity.type
_entity.pdbx_description
1 polymer ?
#
loop_
_entity_poly.entity_id
_entity_poly.type
_entity_poly.pdbx_seq_one_letter_code
_entity_poly.pdbx_strand_id
1 'polypeptide(L)'
;MKEMNLFGAGNKKDVEYLTELADLEMVKKDGMRLEFVKNPTPEIRLAAVKQNGCALQYVKDQTPEICSAAVQQDGCALEYVKDQTPEFCLAAVQENGYALAYVREQTNELGLAAVKQNGTALQYVKNQTNEICLAAVKQNGYALRFVKEQTPEICLAAVKDYGLALEYVKNQTPEICLAAIKQNPEAKRFVRIALD
;
A
#
# COMPACT_ATOMS: atom_id res chain seq x y z
N MET A 1 36.06 -54.94 -23.29
CA MET A 1 35.49 -53.84 -22.49
C MET A 1 36.47 -52.68 -22.54
N LYS A 2 36.17 -51.65 -23.34
CA LYS A 2 36.94 -50.40 -23.38
C LYS A 2 36.17 -49.37 -22.58
N GLU A 3 36.86 -48.74 -21.63
CA GLU A 3 36.39 -47.55 -20.93
C GLU A 3 36.41 -46.29 -21.82
N MET A 4 35.73 -45.27 -21.29
CA MET A 4 35.93 -43.83 -21.41
C MET A 4 35.17 -43.04 -22.49
N ASN A 5 34.50 -42.01 -21.92
CA ASN A 5 34.17 -40.68 -22.43
C ASN A 5 33.03 -40.53 -23.45
N LEU A 6 31.91 -40.01 -22.96
CA LEU A 6 31.14 -38.94 -23.60
C LEU A 6 30.44 -38.08 -22.52
N PHE A 7 31.23 -37.40 -21.67
CA PHE A 7 30.82 -36.08 -21.18
C PHE A 7 30.95 -35.13 -22.38
N GLY A 8 29.95 -35.14 -23.25
CA GLY A 8 29.83 -34.13 -24.29
C GLY A 8 29.62 -32.78 -23.62
N ALA A 9 30.51 -31.83 -23.88
CA ALA A 9 30.33 -30.44 -23.50
C ALA A 9 28.90 -30.01 -23.90
N GLY A 10 28.05 -29.69 -22.92
CA GLY A 10 26.70 -29.21 -23.17
C GLY A 10 26.79 -28.07 -24.18
N ASN A 11 26.03 -28.14 -25.27
CA ASN A 11 26.13 -27.10 -26.28
C ASN A 11 25.72 -25.77 -25.64
N LYS A 12 26.21 -24.64 -26.15
CA LYS A 12 25.94 -23.30 -25.56
C LYS A 12 24.46 -23.07 -25.20
N LYS A 13 23.53 -23.59 -26.01
CA LYS A 13 22.08 -23.51 -25.77
C LYS A 13 21.63 -24.32 -24.55
N ASP A 14 22.26 -25.46 -24.27
CA ASP A 14 21.92 -26.31 -23.12
C ASP A 14 22.36 -25.63 -21.82
N VAL A 15 23.53 -24.98 -21.82
CA VAL A 15 24.02 -24.20 -20.68
C VAL A 15 23.16 -22.96 -20.45
N GLU A 16 22.76 -22.26 -21.52
CA GLU A 16 21.89 -21.09 -21.48
C GLU A 16 20.50 -21.45 -20.91
N TYR A 17 19.90 -22.54 -21.39
CA TYR A 17 18.63 -23.06 -20.89
C TYR A 17 18.68 -23.46 -19.40
N LEU A 18 19.73 -24.17 -18.98
CA LEU A 18 19.90 -24.55 -17.57
C LEU A 18 20.10 -23.32 -16.67
N THR A 19 20.75 -22.27 -17.19
CA THR A 19 20.92 -21.00 -16.47
C THR A 19 19.57 -20.29 -16.29
N GLU A 20 18.76 -20.21 -17.34
CA GLU A 20 17.41 -19.61 -17.27
C GLU A 20 16.50 -20.34 -16.27
N LEU A 21 16.55 -21.68 -16.24
CA LEU A 21 15.79 -22.46 -15.26
C LEU A 21 16.25 -22.18 -13.82
N ALA A 22 17.56 -22.11 -13.60
CA ALA A 22 18.11 -21.79 -12.29
C ALA A 22 17.74 -20.37 -11.84
N ASP A 23 17.81 -19.38 -12.74
CA ASP A 23 17.39 -18.01 -12.48
C ASP A 23 15.89 -17.93 -12.16
N LEU A 24 15.06 -18.67 -12.91
CA LEU A 24 13.62 -18.74 -12.67
C LEU A 24 13.31 -19.37 -11.30
N GLU A 25 13.96 -20.47 -10.93
CA GLU A 25 13.78 -21.10 -9.62
C GLU A 25 14.27 -20.18 -8.49
N MET A 26 15.37 -19.47 -8.71
CA MET A 26 15.93 -18.50 -7.78
C MET A 26 14.94 -17.38 -7.48
N VAL A 27 14.39 -16.71 -8.51
CA VAL A 27 13.44 -15.60 -8.30
C VAL A 27 12.08 -16.07 -7.76
N LYS A 28 11.68 -17.32 -8.02
CA LYS A 28 10.48 -17.91 -7.42
C LYS A 28 10.62 -18.14 -5.91
N LYS A 29 11.86 -18.32 -5.41
CA LYS A 29 12.13 -18.42 -3.96
C LYS A 29 12.25 -17.04 -3.32
N ASP A 30 12.90 -16.11 -4.01
CA ASP A 30 13.09 -14.73 -3.57
C ASP A 30 13.15 -13.79 -4.79
N GLY A 31 12.08 -13.03 -5.02
CA GLY A 31 11.92 -12.16 -6.18
C GLY A 31 12.96 -11.04 -6.23
N MET A 32 13.51 -10.64 -5.09
CA MET A 32 14.56 -9.62 -5.03
C MET A 32 15.87 -10.08 -5.68
N ARG A 33 16.06 -11.39 -5.84
CA ARG A 33 17.23 -11.94 -6.54
C ARG A 33 17.25 -11.62 -8.02
N LEU A 34 16.18 -11.03 -8.57
CA LEU A 34 16.18 -10.47 -9.91
C LEU A 34 17.34 -9.47 -10.15
N GLU A 35 17.80 -8.78 -9.11
CA GLU A 35 18.97 -7.88 -9.17
C GLU A 35 20.23 -8.56 -9.75
N PHE A 36 20.41 -9.86 -9.48
CA PHE A 36 21.58 -10.62 -9.89
C PHE A 36 21.44 -11.27 -11.26
N VAL A 37 20.25 -11.23 -11.86
CA VAL A 37 19.99 -11.82 -13.17
C VAL A 37 20.40 -10.81 -14.26
N LYS A 38 21.44 -11.14 -15.03
CA LYS A 38 22.03 -10.20 -16.00
C LYS A 38 21.08 -9.85 -17.16
N ASN A 39 20.35 -10.83 -17.67
CA ASN A 39 19.45 -10.71 -18.82
C ASN A 39 18.14 -11.46 -18.57
N PRO A 40 17.28 -11.00 -17.64
CA PRO A 40 16.11 -11.76 -17.26
C PRO A 40 15.08 -11.76 -18.39
N THR A 41 14.57 -12.94 -18.74
CA THR A 41 13.49 -13.09 -19.70
C THR A 41 12.20 -12.46 -19.16
N PRO A 42 11.19 -12.15 -20.00
CA PRO A 42 9.88 -11.69 -19.52
C PRO A 42 9.26 -12.62 -18.46
N GLU A 43 9.43 -13.94 -18.61
CA GLU A 43 8.94 -14.92 -17.64
C GLU A 43 9.63 -14.79 -16.27
N ILE A 44 10.96 -14.67 -16.24
CA ILE A 44 11.73 -14.50 -15.00
C ILE A 44 11.34 -13.19 -14.31
N ARG A 45 11.22 -12.08 -15.06
CA ARG A 45 10.80 -10.79 -14.50
C ARG A 45 9.40 -10.87 -13.91
N LEU A 46 8.46 -11.50 -14.62
CA LEU A 46 7.09 -11.66 -14.15
C LEU A 46 7.00 -12.57 -12.92
N ALA A 47 7.77 -13.67 -12.89
CA ALA A 47 7.84 -14.56 -11.74
C ALA A 47 8.41 -13.84 -10.51
N ALA A 48 9.44 -13.01 -10.69
CA ALA A 48 10.02 -12.20 -9.62
C ALA A 48 9.00 -11.23 -9.02
N VAL A 49 8.28 -10.43 -9.84
CA VAL A 49 7.32 -9.45 -9.31
C VAL A 49 6.08 -10.11 -8.70
N LYS A 50 5.65 -11.27 -9.20
CA LYS A 50 4.57 -12.05 -8.60
C LYS A 50 4.96 -12.65 -7.25
N GLN A 51 6.26 -12.88 -7.03
CA GLN A 51 6.78 -13.32 -5.74
C GLN A 51 6.95 -12.14 -4.78
N ASN A 52 7.49 -11.01 -5.27
CA ASN A 52 7.69 -9.76 -4.53
C ASN A 52 7.52 -8.56 -5.47
N GLY A 53 6.46 -7.77 -5.30
CA GLY A 53 6.13 -6.63 -6.15
C GLY A 53 7.26 -5.59 -6.22
N CYS A 54 8.00 -5.40 -5.12
CA CYS A 54 9.14 -4.49 -5.07
C CYS A 54 10.33 -4.91 -5.96
N ALA A 55 10.36 -6.16 -6.44
CA ALA A 55 11.35 -6.59 -7.45
C ALA A 55 11.22 -5.82 -8.77
N LEU A 56 10.10 -5.12 -9.00
CA LEU A 56 9.90 -4.22 -10.14
C LEU A 56 11.01 -3.17 -10.27
N GLN A 57 11.68 -2.80 -9.16
CA GLN A 57 12.81 -1.87 -9.16
C GLN A 57 13.99 -2.32 -10.05
N TYR A 58 14.16 -3.62 -10.25
CA TYR A 58 15.22 -4.19 -11.09
C TYR A 58 14.78 -4.40 -12.54
N VAL A 59 13.53 -4.09 -12.88
CA VAL A 59 12.99 -4.20 -14.24
C VAL A 59 13.24 -2.90 -15.00
N LYS A 60 14.16 -2.96 -15.97
CA LYS A 60 14.45 -1.81 -16.84
C LYS A 60 13.30 -1.47 -17.77
N ASP A 61 12.79 -2.47 -18.50
CA ASP A 61 11.69 -2.29 -19.46
C ASP A 61 10.38 -2.76 -18.83
N GLN A 62 9.61 -1.81 -18.32
CA GLN A 62 8.35 -2.08 -17.64
C GLN A 62 7.19 -2.09 -18.65
N THR A 63 6.48 -3.21 -18.72
CA THR A 63 5.23 -3.33 -19.48
C THR A 63 4.02 -3.07 -18.58
N PRO A 64 2.85 -2.73 -19.12
CA PRO A 64 1.64 -2.60 -18.30
C PRO A 64 1.32 -3.87 -17.49
N GLU A 65 1.58 -5.06 -18.06
CA GLU A 65 1.36 -6.34 -17.38
C GLU A 65 2.23 -6.49 -16.14
N ILE A 66 3.53 -6.19 -16.23
CA ILE A 66 4.44 -6.36 -15.09
C ILE A 66 4.20 -5.30 -14.00
N CYS A 67 3.86 -4.06 -14.39
CA CYS A 67 3.45 -3.02 -13.44
C CYS A 67 2.17 -3.44 -12.72
N SER A 68 1.18 -3.95 -13.44
CA SER A 68 -0.09 -4.43 -12.86
C SER A 68 0.15 -5.59 -11.90
N ALA A 69 0.95 -6.58 -12.30
CA ALA A 69 1.30 -7.71 -11.45
C ALA A 69 2.03 -7.27 -10.18
N ALA A 70 2.93 -6.28 -10.27
CA ALA A 70 3.65 -5.76 -9.11
C ALA A 70 2.72 -5.04 -8.12
N VAL A 71 1.89 -4.09 -8.60
CA VAL A 71 1.01 -3.30 -7.71
C VAL A 71 -0.16 -4.11 -7.14
N GLN A 72 -0.56 -5.19 -7.81
CA GLN A 72 -1.56 -6.13 -7.28
C GLN A 72 -0.97 -7.09 -6.23
N GLN A 73 0.34 -7.33 -6.28
CA GLN A 73 1.04 -8.16 -5.31
C GLN A 73 1.38 -7.34 -4.04
N ASP A 74 1.85 -6.10 -4.22
CA ASP A 74 2.13 -5.14 -3.16
C ASP A 74 1.91 -3.73 -3.72
N GLY A 75 0.90 -3.03 -3.21
CA GLY A 75 0.55 -1.68 -3.63
C GLY A 75 1.68 -0.68 -3.43
N CYS A 76 2.60 -0.92 -2.48
CA CYS A 76 3.80 -0.08 -2.31
C CYS A 76 4.76 -0.18 -3.50
N ALA A 77 4.69 -1.25 -4.30
CA ALA A 77 5.49 -1.39 -5.52
C ALA A 77 5.20 -0.28 -6.56
N LEU A 78 4.11 0.48 -6.39
CA LEU A 78 3.83 1.69 -7.16
C LEU A 78 4.99 2.70 -7.12
N GLU A 79 5.79 2.71 -6.06
CA GLU A 79 7.03 3.50 -5.95
C GLU A 79 7.97 3.28 -7.14
N TYR A 80 8.07 2.03 -7.60
CA TYR A 80 8.99 1.61 -8.67
C TYR A 80 8.39 1.68 -10.07
N VAL A 81 7.10 2.01 -10.20
CA VAL A 81 6.44 2.20 -11.50
C VAL A 81 6.95 3.50 -12.13
N LYS A 82 7.62 3.41 -13.28
CA LYS A 82 8.17 4.57 -13.98
C LYS A 82 7.09 5.48 -14.52
N ASP A 83 6.10 4.91 -15.20
CA ASP A 83 4.98 5.64 -15.79
C ASP A 83 3.69 5.28 -15.05
N GLN A 84 3.37 6.05 -14.01
CA GLN A 84 2.16 5.84 -13.20
C GLN A 84 0.92 6.28 -13.99
N THR A 85 0.05 5.33 -14.32
CA THR A 85 -1.27 5.61 -14.87
C THR A 85 -2.32 5.67 -13.75
N PRO A 86 -3.48 6.31 -13.97
CA PRO A 86 -4.59 6.30 -13.00
C PRO A 86 -4.99 4.89 -12.56
N GLU A 87 -4.94 3.91 -13.47
CA GLU A 87 -5.28 2.52 -13.21
C GLU A 87 -4.28 1.85 -12.26
N PHE A 88 -2.97 2.08 -12.45
CA PHE A 88 -1.95 1.55 -11.52
C PHE A 88 -2.07 2.20 -10.14
N CYS A 89 -2.27 3.52 -10.09
CA CYS A 89 -2.47 4.24 -8.84
C CYS A 89 -3.71 3.73 -8.09
N LEU A 90 -4.82 3.53 -8.80
CA LEU A 90 -6.06 3.03 -8.22
C LEU A 90 -5.91 1.59 -7.72
N ALA A 91 -5.31 0.70 -8.52
CA ALA A 91 -5.05 -0.68 -8.13
C ALA A 91 -4.16 -0.74 -6.87
N ALA A 92 -3.10 0.06 -6.83
CA ALA A 92 -2.19 0.14 -5.69
C ALA A 92 -2.88 0.60 -4.42
N VAL A 93 -3.70 1.67 -4.47
CA VAL A 93 -4.40 2.17 -3.26
C VAL A 93 -5.53 1.26 -2.80
N GLN A 94 -6.13 0.50 -3.71
CA GLN A 94 -7.13 -0.53 -3.38
C GLN A 94 -6.49 -1.76 -2.74
N GLU A 95 -5.28 -2.13 -3.15
CA GLU A 95 -4.49 -3.19 -2.51
C GLU A 95 -4.03 -2.73 -1.12
N ASN A 96 -3.37 -1.56 -1.04
CA ASN A 96 -2.88 -0.97 0.20
C ASN A 96 -3.11 0.55 0.22
N GLY A 97 -3.97 1.04 1.12
CA GLY A 97 -4.30 2.46 1.20
C GLY A 97 -3.09 3.36 1.47
N TYR A 98 -2.02 2.83 2.10
CA TYR A 98 -0.78 3.58 2.29
C TYR A 98 0.03 3.78 1.01
N ALA A 99 -0.24 3.04 -0.06
CA ALA A 99 0.37 3.25 -1.38
C ALA A 99 0.10 4.65 -1.95
N LEU A 100 -0.93 5.36 -1.43
CA LEU A 100 -1.17 6.77 -1.73
C LEU A 100 0.07 7.65 -1.50
N ALA A 101 0.96 7.27 -0.58
CA ALA A 101 2.23 7.95 -0.34
C ALA A 101 3.13 8.01 -1.59
N TYR A 102 3.05 7.02 -2.47
CA TYR A 102 3.86 6.88 -3.68
C TYR A 102 3.19 7.42 -4.94
N VAL A 103 1.93 7.86 -4.85
CA VAL A 103 1.21 8.51 -5.96
C VAL A 103 1.80 9.90 -6.19
N ARG A 104 2.35 10.13 -7.39
CA ARG A 104 2.93 11.44 -7.75
C ARG A 104 1.84 12.51 -7.85
N GLU A 105 0.82 12.22 -8.65
CA GLU A 105 -0.34 13.10 -8.89
C GLU A 105 -1.58 12.57 -8.16
N GLN A 106 -1.82 13.06 -6.94
CA GLN A 106 -2.97 12.64 -6.14
C GLN A 106 -4.26 13.35 -6.59
N THR A 107 -5.34 12.58 -6.72
CA THR A 107 -6.69 13.08 -6.92
C THR A 107 -7.55 12.85 -5.67
N ASN A 108 -8.67 13.56 -5.55
CA ASN A 108 -9.62 13.32 -4.48
C ASN A 108 -10.18 11.88 -4.52
N GLU A 109 -10.34 11.31 -5.72
CA GLU A 109 -10.80 9.93 -5.91
C GLU A 109 -9.80 8.92 -5.33
N LEU A 110 -8.50 9.09 -5.61
CA LEU A 110 -7.45 8.25 -5.03
C LEU A 110 -7.37 8.42 -3.50
N GLY A 111 -7.48 9.66 -3.03
CA GLY A 111 -7.55 9.95 -1.58
C GLY A 111 -8.73 9.25 -0.91
N LEU A 112 -9.91 9.29 -1.55
CA LEU A 112 -11.11 8.63 -1.05
C LEU A 112 -10.99 7.10 -1.08
N ALA A 113 -10.44 6.53 -2.16
CA ALA A 113 -10.18 5.10 -2.28
C ALA A 113 -9.21 4.62 -1.18
N ALA A 114 -8.11 5.35 -0.97
CA ALA A 114 -7.12 5.05 0.06
C ALA A 114 -7.71 5.05 1.47
N VAL A 115 -8.50 6.07 1.85
CA VAL A 115 -9.08 6.12 3.20
C VAL A 115 -10.23 5.14 3.41
N LYS A 116 -10.93 4.74 2.34
CA LYS A 116 -11.92 3.66 2.40
C LYS A 116 -11.25 2.30 2.60
N GLN A 117 -10.08 2.09 2.00
CA GLN A 117 -9.27 0.90 2.22
C GLN A 117 -8.68 0.89 3.64
N ASN A 118 -8.04 1.99 4.04
CA ASN A 118 -7.47 2.19 5.38
C ASN A 118 -7.63 3.66 5.84
N GLY A 119 -8.44 3.90 6.86
CA GLY A 119 -8.76 5.25 7.34
C GLY A 119 -7.53 6.03 7.79
N THR A 120 -6.49 5.37 8.31
CA THR A 120 -5.25 6.05 8.71
C THR A 120 -4.35 6.41 7.51
N ALA A 121 -4.67 5.99 6.30
CA ALA A 121 -4.05 6.49 5.07
C ALA A 121 -4.30 8.00 4.85
N LEU A 122 -5.25 8.59 5.60
CA LEU A 122 -5.50 10.03 5.65
C LEU A 122 -4.22 10.85 5.90
N GLN A 123 -3.23 10.28 6.61
CA GLN A 123 -1.94 10.92 6.86
C GLN A 123 -1.15 11.23 5.56
N TYR A 124 -1.40 10.48 4.48
CA TYR A 124 -0.75 10.64 3.18
C TYR A 124 -1.58 11.45 2.17
N VAL A 125 -2.80 11.85 2.53
CA VAL A 125 -3.65 12.70 1.69
C VAL A 125 -3.09 14.12 1.69
N LYS A 126 -2.62 14.60 0.54
CA LYS A 126 -2.09 15.96 0.39
C LYS A 126 -3.18 17.01 0.63
N ASN A 127 -4.30 16.88 -0.08
CA ASN A 127 -5.47 17.77 0.01
C ASN A 127 -6.65 17.08 0.71
N GLN A 128 -6.86 17.39 1.98
CA GLN A 128 -7.93 16.79 2.79
C GLN A 128 -9.24 17.57 2.60
N THR A 129 -10.22 16.98 1.91
CA THR A 129 -11.58 17.50 1.85
C THR A 129 -12.42 16.99 3.01
N ASN A 130 -13.54 17.66 3.31
CA ASN A 130 -14.47 17.19 4.34
C ASN A 130 -14.95 15.75 4.05
N GLU A 131 -15.24 15.44 2.78
CA GLU A 131 -15.65 14.09 2.35
C GLU A 131 -14.59 13.03 2.66
N ILE A 132 -13.32 13.29 2.32
CA ILE A 132 -12.21 12.35 2.59
C ILE A 132 -12.01 12.18 4.10
N CYS A 133 -12.03 13.27 4.87
CA CYS A 133 -11.91 13.21 6.33
C CYS A 133 -13.05 12.42 6.98
N LEU A 134 -14.30 12.65 6.55
CA LEU A 134 -15.45 11.90 7.04
C LEU A 134 -15.37 10.42 6.67
N ALA A 135 -14.97 10.09 5.45
CA ALA A 135 -14.77 8.71 5.05
C ALA A 135 -13.68 8.03 5.90
N ALA A 136 -12.56 8.71 6.15
CA ALA A 136 -11.46 8.21 6.97
C ALA A 136 -11.89 7.92 8.41
N VAL A 137 -12.55 8.86 9.09
CA VAL A 137 -12.95 8.68 10.50
C VAL A 137 -14.09 7.69 10.69
N LYS A 138 -14.97 7.53 9.68
CA LYS A 138 -15.99 6.47 9.68
C LYS A 138 -15.40 5.09 9.43
N GLN A 139 -14.32 5.01 8.65
CA GLN A 139 -13.60 3.75 8.46
C GLN A 139 -12.81 3.37 9.72
N ASN A 140 -12.14 4.34 10.34
CA ASN A 140 -11.41 4.18 11.59
C ASN A 140 -11.37 5.52 12.35
N GLY A 141 -12.09 5.61 13.48
CA GLY A 141 -12.16 6.84 14.27
C GLY A 141 -10.80 7.34 14.79
N TYR A 142 -9.78 6.46 14.88
CA TYR A 142 -8.40 6.86 15.18
C TYR A 142 -7.80 7.79 14.11
N ALA A 143 -8.30 7.74 12.87
CA ALA A 143 -7.88 8.63 11.79
C ALA A 143 -8.09 10.12 12.10
N LEU A 144 -8.93 10.46 13.08
CA LEU A 144 -9.13 11.84 13.54
C LEU A 144 -7.81 12.54 13.90
N ARG A 145 -6.82 11.79 14.39
CA ARG A 145 -5.48 12.33 14.71
C ARG A 145 -4.75 12.93 13.51
N PHE A 146 -5.11 12.52 12.30
CA PHE A 146 -4.50 12.97 11.04
C PHE A 146 -5.31 14.06 10.31
N VAL A 147 -6.49 14.42 10.84
CA VAL A 147 -7.33 15.48 10.28
C VAL A 147 -6.67 16.83 10.56
N LYS A 148 -6.30 17.57 9.50
CA LYS A 148 -5.70 18.90 9.60
C LYS A 148 -6.71 19.91 10.16
N GLU A 149 -7.86 20.02 9.49
CA GLU A 149 -8.96 20.91 9.84
C GLU A 149 -10.16 20.11 10.37
N GLN A 150 -10.39 20.16 11.69
CA GLN A 150 -11.47 19.42 12.35
C GLN A 150 -12.75 20.25 12.40
N THR A 151 -13.86 19.67 11.93
CA THR A 151 -15.21 20.22 12.11
C THR A 151 -15.94 19.44 13.21
N PRO A 152 -16.97 20.03 13.86
CA PRO A 152 -17.81 19.30 14.81
C PRO A 152 -18.40 18.01 14.21
N GLU A 153 -18.76 18.04 12.93
CA GLU A 153 -19.27 16.87 12.19
C GLU A 153 -18.23 15.73 12.12
N ILE A 154 -16.99 16.04 11.72
CA ILE A 154 -15.90 15.04 11.65
C ILE A 154 -15.59 14.50 13.05
N CYS A 155 -15.50 15.37 14.05
CA CYS A 155 -15.24 14.95 15.43
C CYS A 155 -16.35 14.05 15.97
N LEU A 156 -17.62 14.43 15.76
CA LEU A 156 -18.78 13.62 16.17
C LEU A 156 -18.79 12.27 15.47
N ALA A 157 -18.51 12.22 14.16
CA ALA A 157 -18.42 10.95 13.44
C ALA A 157 -17.33 10.05 14.05
N ALA A 158 -16.13 10.59 14.28
CA ALA A 158 -15.02 9.82 14.85
C ALA A 158 -15.34 9.24 16.24
N VAL A 159 -15.90 10.03 17.16
CA VAL A 159 -16.14 9.58 18.54
C VAL A 159 -17.36 8.67 18.67
N LYS A 160 -18.31 8.72 17.73
CA LYS A 160 -19.47 7.82 17.70
C LYS A 160 -19.09 6.39 17.32
N ASP A 161 -18.05 6.23 16.51
CA ASP A 161 -17.54 4.91 16.12
C ASP A 161 -16.38 4.45 17.02
N TYR A 162 -15.55 5.39 17.51
CA TYR A 162 -14.43 5.12 18.42
C TYR A 162 -14.32 6.22 19.49
N GLY A 163 -14.92 6.00 20.67
CA GLY A 163 -15.02 7.03 21.72
C GLY A 163 -13.66 7.54 22.23
N LEU A 164 -12.61 6.71 22.19
CA LEU A 164 -11.25 7.15 22.55
C LEU A 164 -10.65 8.13 21.55
N ALA A 165 -11.24 8.32 20.35
CA ALA A 165 -10.87 9.39 19.44
C ALA A 165 -11.01 10.79 20.08
N LEU A 166 -11.75 10.92 21.18
CA LEU A 166 -11.84 12.16 21.97
C LEU A 166 -10.47 12.71 22.36
N GLU A 167 -9.47 11.84 22.56
CA GLU A 167 -8.07 12.22 22.78
C GLU A 167 -7.55 13.19 21.72
N TYR A 168 -7.99 13.04 20.46
CA TYR A 168 -7.52 13.80 19.31
C TYR A 168 -8.41 14.98 18.91
N VAL A 169 -9.55 15.19 19.59
CA VAL A 169 -10.44 16.33 19.33
C VAL A 169 -9.77 17.62 19.80
N LYS A 170 -9.44 18.53 18.89
CA LYS A 170 -8.77 19.81 19.19
C LYS A 170 -9.67 20.75 19.99
N ASN A 171 -10.93 20.90 19.55
CA ASN A 171 -11.93 21.77 20.15
C ASN A 171 -13.11 20.93 20.67
N GLN A 172 -13.12 20.64 21.97
CA GLN A 172 -14.16 19.82 22.58
C GLN A 172 -15.43 20.64 22.84
N THR A 173 -16.59 20.04 22.60
CA THR A 173 -17.91 20.55 23.00
C THR A 173 -18.58 19.54 23.94
N PRO A 174 -19.53 19.96 24.80
CA PRO A 174 -20.28 19.02 25.62
C PRO A 174 -20.91 17.90 24.79
N GLU A 175 -21.46 18.22 23.62
CA GLU A 175 -22.03 17.23 22.70
C GLU A 175 -21.00 16.17 22.26
N ILE A 176 -19.80 16.57 21.84
CA ILE A 176 -18.74 15.64 21.41
C ILE A 176 -18.26 14.79 22.59
N CYS A 177 -18.02 15.40 23.75
CA CYS A 177 -17.56 14.70 24.95
C CYS A 177 -18.59 13.68 25.43
N LEU A 178 -19.87 14.06 25.51
CA LEU A 178 -20.95 13.18 25.93
C LEU A 178 -21.17 12.05 24.92
N ALA A 179 -21.08 12.33 23.61
CA ALA A 179 -21.13 11.29 22.59
C ALA A 179 -19.99 10.27 22.74
N ALA A 180 -18.76 10.75 22.98
CA ALA A 180 -17.59 9.91 23.20
C ALA A 180 -17.72 9.04 24.47
N ILE A 181 -18.12 9.63 25.60
CA ILE A 181 -18.32 8.91 26.88
C ILE A 181 -19.43 7.87 26.76
N LYS A 182 -20.52 8.22 26.07
CA LYS A 182 -21.63 7.29 25.82
C LYS A 182 -21.18 6.08 25.02
N GLN A 183 -20.29 6.29 24.04
CA GLN A 183 -19.73 5.22 23.21
C GLN A 183 -18.72 4.37 24.01
N ASN A 184 -17.80 5.04 24.71
CA ASN A 184 -16.79 4.41 25.56
C ASN A 184 -16.57 5.24 26.84
N PRO A 185 -17.00 4.76 28.03
CA PRO A 185 -16.85 5.48 29.29
C PRO A 185 -15.41 5.87 29.64
N GLU A 186 -14.40 5.10 29.19
CA GLU A 186 -12.98 5.42 29.39
C GLU A 186 -12.58 6.72 28.69
N ALA A 187 -13.32 7.16 27.68
CA ALA A 187 -13.11 8.45 27.03
C ALA A 187 -13.23 9.63 28.00
N LYS A 188 -13.89 9.45 29.16
CA LYS A 188 -13.96 10.46 30.23
C LYS A 188 -12.58 10.98 30.65
N ARG A 189 -11.54 10.14 30.59
CA ARG A 189 -10.15 10.53 30.92
C ARG A 189 -9.58 11.60 29.99
N PHE A 190 -10.16 11.78 28.81
CA PHE A 190 -9.73 12.74 27.79
C PHE A 190 -10.57 14.02 27.75
N VAL A 191 -11.58 14.15 28.61
CA VAL A 191 -12.38 15.38 28.71
C VAL A 191 -11.55 16.51 29.32
N ARG A 192 -11.56 17.67 28.65
CA ARG A 192 -10.78 18.87 29.03
C ARG A 192 -11.64 20.11 29.25
N ILE A 193 -12.95 19.93 29.28
CA ILE A 193 -13.96 20.99 29.50
C ILE A 193 -14.89 20.59 30.65
N ALA A 194 -15.63 21.55 31.20
CA ALA A 194 -16.73 21.25 32.13
C ALA A 194 -17.88 20.57 31.36
N LEU A 195 -18.48 19.55 31.99
CA LEU A 195 -19.71 18.92 31.56
C LEU A 195 -20.74 19.19 32.65
N ASP A 196 -21.67 20.08 32.36
CA ASP A 196 -22.72 20.51 33.27
C ASP A 196 -23.84 19.45 33.36
#